data_AF-A0A1Q5MPF0-F1
#
_entry.id   AF-A0A1Q5MPF0-F1
#
_cell.length_a   1.000
_cell.length_b   1.000
_cell.length_c   1.000
_cell.angle_alpha   90.00
_cell.angle_beta   90.00
_cell.angle_gamma   90.00
#
_symmetry.space_group_name_H-M   'P 1'
#
loop_
_entity.id
_entity.type
_entity.pdbx_description
1 polymer ?
#
loop_
_entity_poly.entity_id
_entity_poly.type
_entity_poly.pdbx_seq_one_letter_code
_entity_poly.pdbx_strand_id
1 'polypeptide(L)'
;MLQAALRVLAAVSLASVAGITPATAAPVALDDESTKPCGPTVEYRPWDWYRTTTDKAIDLDVAAGAADEHWQWRNDTNVLWRGDTRESVEEIFKSGFTPRGKELTPLAEYIVKGGGQNSAHLSTSCEKWVAQKFATYGAAKTGWVYEIYAPGGIDVNATAHLNTYNSPYLWNKEIDFPGGVKGQYIKGACKYHLTYTDPETKVSTWEELGCKSNAGFAPYKIDVAALAAAR
;
A
#
# COMPACT_ATOMS: atom_id res chain seq x y z
N MET A 1 10.12 70.12 47.49
CA MET A 1 10.97 69.67 48.62
C MET A 1 11.05 68.16 48.51
N LEU A 2 12.13 67.65 47.93
CA LEU A 2 13.19 66.90 48.64
C LEU A 2 12.63 65.71 49.44
N GLN A 3 12.86 64.48 48.98
CA GLN A 3 14.04 63.70 49.38
C GLN A 3 14.10 62.33 48.69
N ALA A 4 15.33 61.96 48.36
CA ALA A 4 15.76 60.66 47.88
C ALA A 4 15.79 59.63 49.03
N ALA A 5 15.55 58.36 48.70
CA ALA A 5 15.94 57.18 49.47
C ALA A 5 15.65 55.95 48.60
N LEU A 6 16.41 54.87 48.56
CA LEU A 6 17.75 54.52 49.01
C LEU A 6 17.99 53.18 48.31
N ARG A 7 19.12 53.00 47.62
CA ARG A 7 19.51 51.69 47.08
C ARG A 7 19.90 50.77 48.23
N VAL A 8 19.26 49.60 48.34
CA VAL A 8 19.76 48.48 49.14
C VAL A 8 19.98 47.29 48.21
N LEU A 9 21.25 46.89 48.12
CA LEU A 9 21.70 45.62 47.56
C LEU A 9 21.27 44.50 48.51
N ALA A 10 20.45 43.57 48.02
CA ALA A 10 20.24 42.28 48.67
C ALA A 10 20.64 41.19 47.67
N ALA A 11 21.81 40.60 47.92
CA ALA A 11 22.24 39.38 47.30
C ALA A 11 21.29 38.25 47.73
N VAL A 12 20.66 37.58 46.77
CA VAL A 12 19.94 36.33 47.02
C VAL A 12 20.54 35.26 46.13
N SER A 13 21.00 34.23 46.81
CA SER A 13 21.72 33.06 46.36
C SER A 13 21.03 32.33 45.20
N LEU A 14 21.83 31.93 44.21
CA LEU A 14 21.47 30.94 43.20
C LEU A 14 21.17 29.60 43.89
N ALA A 15 19.90 29.29 44.09
CA ALA A 15 19.47 27.91 44.33
C ALA A 15 19.30 27.22 42.97
N SER A 16 20.29 26.41 42.60
CA SER A 16 20.19 25.47 41.48
C SER A 16 19.13 24.43 41.79
N VAL A 17 17.89 24.70 41.38
CA VAL A 17 16.86 23.66 41.33
C VAL A 17 17.22 22.77 40.15
N ALA A 18 17.83 21.63 40.43
CA ALA A 18 17.89 20.52 39.50
C ALA A 18 16.46 20.08 39.21
N GLY A 19 15.86 20.68 38.18
CA GLY A 19 14.61 20.22 37.61
C GLY A 19 14.85 18.82 37.08
N ILE A 20 14.39 17.81 37.83
CA ILE A 20 14.11 16.50 37.28
C ILE A 20 13.01 16.74 36.26
N THR A 21 13.40 16.99 35.03
CA THR A 21 12.49 16.89 33.90
C THR A 21 12.03 15.43 33.91
N PRO A 22 10.73 15.12 34.04
CA PRO A 22 10.30 13.79 33.69
C PRO A 22 10.72 13.62 32.24
N ALA A 23 11.55 12.61 31.97
CA ALA A 23 11.81 12.17 30.62
C ALA A 23 10.43 11.94 29.99
N THR A 24 10.02 12.85 29.11
CA THR A 24 8.82 12.70 28.33
C THR A 24 9.02 11.38 27.60
N ALA A 25 8.31 10.35 28.06
CA ALA A 25 8.21 9.11 27.33
C ALA A 25 7.86 9.50 25.90
N ALA A 26 8.68 9.06 24.94
CA ALA A 26 8.38 9.19 23.53
C ALA A 26 6.91 8.79 23.35
N PRO A 27 6.11 9.56 22.58
CA PRO A 27 4.72 9.20 22.37
C PRO A 27 4.71 7.76 21.86
N VAL A 28 4.11 6.88 22.66
CA VAL A 28 3.75 5.53 22.21
C VAL A 28 2.99 5.76 20.92
N ALA A 29 3.52 5.26 19.80
CA ALA A 29 2.87 5.35 18.51
C ALA A 29 1.43 4.89 18.71
N LEU A 30 0.47 5.80 18.51
CA LEU A 30 -0.94 5.44 18.50
C LEU A 30 -1.06 4.33 17.46
N ASP A 31 -1.59 3.19 17.90
CA ASP A 31 -1.86 2.02 17.08
C ASP A 31 -2.93 2.41 16.04
N ASP A 32 -2.50 3.09 14.97
CA ASP A 32 -3.38 3.59 13.92
C ASP A 32 -3.80 2.39 13.06
N GLU A 33 -5.02 1.91 13.33
CA GLU A 33 -5.71 0.85 12.59
C GLU A 33 -5.63 1.02 11.07
N SER A 34 -5.52 2.26 10.57
CA SER A 34 -5.41 2.53 9.14
C SER A 34 -4.05 2.09 8.56
N THR A 35 -3.02 1.97 9.39
CA THR A 35 -1.65 1.59 9.00
C THR A 35 -1.29 0.14 9.36
N LYS A 36 -2.20 -0.63 9.95
CA LYS A 36 -1.94 -2.04 10.22
C LYS A 36 -1.80 -2.87 8.93
N PRO A 37 -0.99 -3.95 8.95
CA PRO A 37 -0.96 -4.94 7.88
C PRO A 37 -2.35 -5.49 7.56
N CYS A 38 -2.55 -5.92 6.32
CA CYS A 38 -3.82 -6.46 5.84
C CYS A 38 -4.12 -7.88 6.34
N GLY A 39 -3.10 -8.62 6.79
CA GLY A 39 -3.26 -10.02 7.17
C GLY A 39 -1.95 -10.68 7.60
N PRO A 40 -1.96 -12.01 7.80
CA PRO A 40 -0.77 -12.76 8.16
C PRO A 40 0.25 -12.78 7.02
N THR A 41 1.52 -12.57 7.38
CA THR A 41 2.66 -12.60 6.45
C THR A 41 3.59 -13.78 6.72
N VAL A 42 4.38 -14.10 5.70
CA VAL A 42 5.46 -15.08 5.69
C VAL A 42 6.64 -14.51 4.91
N GLU A 43 7.80 -15.15 5.02
CA GLU A 43 8.93 -14.86 4.13
C GLU A 43 8.61 -15.20 2.67
N TYR A 44 9.37 -14.62 1.76
CA TYR A 44 9.23 -14.83 0.32
C TYR A 44 9.26 -16.31 -0.08
N ARG A 45 8.28 -16.68 -0.90
CA ARG A 45 8.21 -17.99 -1.56
C ARG A 45 8.16 -17.78 -3.07
N PRO A 46 9.18 -18.20 -3.82
CA PRO A 46 9.22 -18.03 -5.28
C PRO A 46 7.96 -18.54 -5.98
N TRP A 47 7.41 -19.65 -5.49
CA TRP A 47 6.19 -20.24 -6.04
C TRP A 47 4.97 -19.32 -6.01
N ASP A 48 4.81 -18.52 -4.94
CA ASP A 48 3.67 -17.60 -4.79
C ASP A 48 3.75 -16.45 -5.79
N TRP A 49 4.96 -16.00 -6.11
CA TRP A 49 5.19 -15.00 -7.14
C TRP A 49 5.05 -15.58 -8.56
N TYR A 50 5.69 -16.70 -8.86
CA TYR A 50 5.67 -17.32 -10.19
C TYR A 50 4.25 -17.67 -10.68
N ARG A 51 3.36 -18.04 -9.77
CA ARG A 51 1.96 -18.35 -10.11
C ARG A 51 1.12 -17.10 -10.40
N THR A 52 1.48 -15.93 -9.86
CA THR A 52 0.69 -14.69 -9.99
C THR A 52 1.21 -13.72 -11.02
N THR A 53 2.52 -13.61 -11.19
CA THR A 53 3.15 -12.59 -12.04
C THR A 53 2.78 -12.72 -13.53
N THR A 54 2.67 -11.58 -14.20
CA THR A 54 2.59 -11.50 -15.67
C THR A 54 3.97 -11.32 -16.32
N ASP A 55 4.97 -10.91 -15.54
CA ASP A 55 6.34 -10.71 -15.98
C ASP A 55 7.29 -11.60 -15.19
N LYS A 56 7.77 -12.67 -15.83
CA LYS A 56 8.73 -13.60 -15.24
C LYS A 56 10.18 -13.16 -15.46
N ALA A 57 10.43 -12.15 -16.27
CA ALA A 57 11.79 -11.74 -16.63
C ALA A 57 12.53 -11.02 -15.48
N ILE A 58 11.79 -10.63 -14.44
CA ILE A 58 12.31 -9.93 -13.25
C ILE A 58 12.51 -10.89 -12.05
N ASP A 59 12.58 -12.20 -12.27
CA ASP A 59 12.64 -13.20 -11.20
C ASP A 59 13.83 -13.01 -10.27
N LEU A 60 15.02 -12.76 -10.84
CA LEU A 60 16.24 -12.49 -10.10
C LEU A 60 16.12 -11.19 -9.29
N ASP A 61 15.55 -10.15 -9.86
CA ASP A 61 15.35 -8.86 -9.19
C ASP A 61 14.36 -9.00 -8.02
N VAL A 62 13.28 -9.76 -8.20
CA VAL A 62 12.30 -10.05 -7.15
C VAL A 62 12.93 -10.85 -6.02
N ALA A 63 13.73 -11.86 -6.33
CA ALA A 63 14.43 -12.66 -5.31
C ALA A 63 15.44 -11.81 -4.52
N ALA A 64 16.20 -10.96 -5.21
CA ALA A 64 17.14 -10.03 -4.59
C ALA A 64 16.43 -9.01 -3.69
N GLY A 65 15.42 -8.30 -4.22
CA GLY A 65 14.65 -7.32 -3.45
C GLY A 65 13.95 -7.93 -2.24
N ALA A 66 13.39 -9.14 -2.38
CA ALA A 66 12.79 -9.86 -1.27
C ALA A 66 13.78 -10.16 -0.12
N ALA A 67 15.03 -10.50 -0.47
CA ALA A 67 16.08 -10.76 0.51
C ALA A 67 16.62 -9.46 1.13
N ASP A 68 16.90 -8.46 0.30
CA ASP A 68 17.56 -7.21 0.70
C ASP A 68 16.64 -6.29 1.52
N GLU A 69 15.35 -6.26 1.19
CA GLU A 69 14.35 -5.43 1.87
C GLU A 69 13.43 -6.22 2.81
N HIS A 70 13.76 -7.49 3.10
CA HIS A 70 13.02 -8.37 4.02
C HIS A 70 11.50 -8.36 3.78
N TRP A 71 11.09 -8.47 2.51
CA TRP A 71 9.69 -8.33 2.13
C TRP A 71 8.78 -9.31 2.88
N GLN A 72 7.69 -8.79 3.41
CA GLN A 72 6.67 -9.55 4.12
C GLN A 72 5.58 -9.95 3.14
N TRP A 73 5.54 -11.23 2.76
CA TRP A 73 4.60 -11.75 1.77
C TRP A 73 3.32 -12.24 2.42
N ARG A 74 2.18 -11.88 1.85
CA ARG A 74 0.89 -12.34 2.37
C ARG A 74 0.70 -13.84 2.18
N ASN A 75 0.15 -14.51 3.19
CA ASN A 75 -0.08 -15.96 3.17
C ASN A 75 -1.57 -16.35 3.02
N ASP A 76 -2.47 -15.37 2.95
CA ASP A 76 -3.88 -15.57 2.65
C ASP A 76 -4.23 -15.30 1.18
N THR A 77 -5.49 -15.55 0.82
CA THR A 77 -6.08 -15.18 -0.46
C THR A 77 -7.32 -14.31 -0.28
N ASN A 78 -7.32 -13.47 0.77
CA ASN A 78 -8.41 -12.53 1.01
C ASN A 78 -8.52 -11.58 -0.18
N VAL A 79 -9.75 -11.10 -0.40
CA VAL A 79 -10.06 -10.22 -1.53
C VAL A 79 -9.20 -8.98 -1.49
N LEU A 80 -8.67 -8.62 -2.65
CA LEU A 80 -7.96 -7.38 -2.89
C LEU A 80 -8.71 -6.55 -3.93
N TRP A 81 -8.44 -5.26 -3.90
CA TRP A 81 -9.08 -4.27 -4.72
C TRP A 81 -8.05 -3.44 -5.46
N ARG A 82 -8.28 -3.18 -6.74
CA ARG A 82 -7.47 -2.26 -7.52
C ARG A 82 -8.35 -1.25 -8.24
N GLY A 83 -8.06 0.03 -8.03
CA GLY A 83 -8.63 1.11 -8.83
C GLY A 83 -7.84 1.29 -10.12
N ASP A 84 -8.52 1.40 -11.26
CA ASP A 84 -7.88 1.65 -12.54
C ASP A 84 -8.79 2.50 -13.43
N THR A 85 -8.21 3.43 -14.19
CA THR A 85 -8.95 4.34 -15.08
C THR A 85 -9.05 3.82 -16.52
N ARG A 86 -8.37 2.71 -16.85
CA ARG A 86 -8.47 2.10 -18.18
C ARG A 86 -9.86 1.54 -18.42
N GLU A 87 -10.40 1.83 -19.60
CA GLU A 87 -11.69 1.30 -20.06
C GLU A 87 -11.58 -0.11 -20.68
N SER A 88 -10.35 -0.61 -20.88
CA SER A 88 -10.06 -1.92 -21.49
C SER A 88 -10.23 -3.10 -20.50
N VAL A 89 -11.37 -3.14 -19.79
CA VAL A 89 -11.67 -4.14 -18.75
C VAL A 89 -11.56 -5.58 -19.29
N GLU A 90 -12.14 -5.85 -20.45
CA GLU A 90 -12.13 -7.18 -21.06
C GLU A 90 -10.73 -7.62 -21.50
N GLU A 91 -9.86 -6.68 -21.85
CA GLU A 91 -8.46 -6.98 -22.15
C GLU A 91 -7.71 -7.33 -20.87
N ILE A 92 -7.87 -6.51 -19.81
CA ILE A 92 -7.29 -6.75 -18.49
C ILE A 92 -7.74 -8.09 -17.90
N PHE A 93 -8.99 -8.50 -18.13
CA PHE A 93 -9.46 -9.84 -17.72
C PHE A 93 -8.70 -10.97 -18.40
N LYS A 94 -8.22 -10.78 -19.64
CA LYS A 94 -7.48 -11.78 -20.41
C LYS A 94 -5.98 -11.74 -20.11
N SER A 95 -5.36 -10.57 -20.20
CA SER A 95 -3.91 -10.40 -20.02
C SER A 95 -3.49 -10.30 -18.56
N GLY A 96 -4.40 -9.86 -17.69
CA GLY A 96 -4.08 -9.47 -16.34
C GLY A 96 -3.60 -8.02 -16.25
N PHE A 97 -3.11 -7.69 -15.07
CA PHE A 97 -2.46 -6.43 -14.78
C PHE A 97 -0.95 -6.57 -14.93
N THR A 98 -0.44 -6.29 -16.13
CA THR A 98 1.01 -6.12 -16.33
C THR A 98 1.42 -4.69 -15.96
N PRO A 99 2.45 -4.52 -15.11
CA PRO A 99 3.04 -3.21 -14.84
C PRO A 99 3.54 -2.55 -16.13
N ARG A 100 3.56 -1.21 -16.15
CA ARG A 100 4.04 -0.46 -17.32
C ARG A 100 5.55 -0.39 -17.39
N GLY A 101 6.21 -0.38 -16.23
CA GLY A 101 7.66 -0.39 -16.12
C GLY A 101 8.20 -1.81 -16.03
N LYS A 102 9.50 -1.93 -16.34
CA LYS A 102 10.27 -3.17 -16.16
C LYS A 102 11.20 -3.12 -14.96
N GLU A 103 11.48 -1.93 -14.46
CA GLU A 103 12.41 -1.73 -13.36
C GLU A 103 11.70 -1.94 -12.02
N LEU A 104 12.27 -2.81 -11.20
CA LEU A 104 11.85 -3.05 -9.83
C LEU A 104 12.52 -2.03 -8.92
N THR A 105 11.89 -0.87 -8.77
CA THR A 105 12.34 0.18 -7.86
C THR A 105 12.36 -0.34 -6.42
N PRO A 106 13.35 0.00 -5.56
CA PRO A 106 13.30 -0.41 -4.16
C PRO A 106 11.97 -0.01 -3.50
N LEU A 107 11.38 -0.93 -2.74
CA LEU A 107 10.05 -0.74 -2.16
C LEU A 107 10.04 0.50 -1.25
N ALA A 108 11.08 0.68 -0.45
CA ALA A 108 11.27 1.87 0.39
C ALA A 108 11.16 3.20 -0.38
N GLU A 109 11.60 3.24 -1.64
CA GLU A 109 11.47 4.42 -2.49
C GLU A 109 10.10 4.52 -3.17
N TYR A 110 9.58 3.38 -3.61
CA TYR A 110 8.29 3.28 -4.30
C TYR A 110 7.14 3.79 -3.44
N ILE A 111 7.10 3.37 -2.17
CA ILE A 111 5.98 3.63 -1.26
C ILE A 111 5.96 5.07 -0.73
N VAL A 112 7.06 5.82 -0.84
CA VAL A 112 7.15 7.23 -0.38
C VAL A 112 6.61 8.20 -1.42
N LYS A 113 6.62 7.81 -2.70
CA LYS A 113 6.16 8.65 -3.82
C LYS A 113 4.69 8.40 -4.19
N GLY A 114 4.01 7.51 -3.48
CA GLY A 114 2.62 7.14 -3.76
C GLY A 114 2.45 6.25 -5.00
N GLY A 115 3.50 5.49 -5.35
CA GLY A 115 3.50 4.60 -6.50
C GLY A 115 3.94 5.26 -7.82
N GLY A 116 4.96 4.69 -8.46
CA GLY A 116 5.45 5.12 -9.77
C GLY A 116 4.68 4.49 -10.94
N GLN A 117 4.25 5.30 -11.92
CA GLN A 117 3.53 4.82 -13.12
C GLN A 117 4.40 3.97 -14.08
N ASN A 118 5.73 3.95 -13.89
CA ASN A 118 6.70 3.27 -14.76
C ASN A 118 7.63 2.34 -13.96
N SER A 119 7.12 1.67 -12.93
CA SER A 119 7.85 0.59 -12.25
C SER A 119 7.23 -0.78 -12.54
N ALA A 120 7.94 -1.84 -12.15
CA ALA A 120 7.47 -3.22 -12.16
C ALA A 120 6.50 -3.54 -11.00
N HIS A 121 6.14 -2.56 -10.17
CA HIS A 121 5.18 -2.73 -9.07
C HIS A 121 3.75 -2.61 -9.56
N LEU A 122 2.87 -3.38 -8.93
CA LEU A 122 1.43 -3.30 -9.15
C LEU A 122 0.73 -3.20 -7.80
N SER A 123 0.33 -1.98 -7.46
CA SER A 123 -0.46 -1.72 -6.27
C SER A 123 -1.86 -2.33 -6.34
N THR A 124 -2.24 -2.95 -5.23
CA THR A 124 -3.62 -3.30 -4.87
C THR A 124 -3.85 -2.90 -3.41
N SER A 125 -5.07 -2.95 -2.91
CA SER A 125 -5.39 -2.65 -1.52
C SER A 125 -6.32 -3.71 -0.94
N CYS A 126 -6.19 -4.01 0.36
CA CYS A 126 -7.19 -4.82 1.05
C CYS A 126 -8.48 -4.03 1.39
N GLU A 127 -8.49 -2.72 1.15
CA GLU A 127 -9.61 -1.83 1.43
C GLU A 127 -10.29 -1.38 0.12
N LYS A 128 -11.55 -1.76 -0.08
CA LYS A 128 -12.30 -1.43 -1.31
C LYS A 128 -12.38 0.09 -1.55
N TRP A 129 -12.59 0.86 -0.48
CA TRP A 129 -12.75 2.31 -0.58
C TRP A 129 -11.46 3.02 -1.03
N VAL A 130 -10.29 2.46 -0.72
CA VAL A 130 -9.00 2.96 -1.21
C VAL A 130 -8.94 2.80 -2.73
N ALA A 131 -9.30 1.62 -3.24
CA ALA A 131 -9.38 1.37 -4.67
C ALA A 131 -10.41 2.28 -5.37
N GLN A 132 -11.57 2.53 -4.77
CA GLN A 132 -12.56 3.48 -5.29
C GLN A 132 -11.98 4.89 -5.38
N LYS A 133 -11.30 5.37 -4.33
CA LYS A 133 -10.63 6.67 -4.31
C LYS A 133 -9.61 6.81 -5.45
N PHE A 134 -8.78 5.81 -5.68
CA PHE A 134 -7.79 5.83 -6.77
C PHE A 134 -8.42 5.70 -8.17
N ALA A 135 -9.49 4.92 -8.32
CA ALA A 135 -10.23 4.81 -9.58
C ALA A 135 -10.87 6.14 -9.99
N THR A 136 -11.26 6.98 -9.03
CA THR A 136 -12.04 8.21 -9.27
C THR A 136 -11.27 9.52 -9.02
N TYR A 137 -9.94 9.48 -8.89
CA TYR A 137 -9.15 10.69 -8.58
C TYR A 137 -9.05 11.69 -9.76
N GLY A 138 -9.21 11.23 -11.00
CA GLY A 138 -9.08 12.06 -12.20
C GLY A 138 -10.25 13.02 -12.46
N ALA A 139 -10.11 13.90 -13.46
CA ALA A 139 -11.13 14.89 -13.83
C ALA A 139 -12.51 14.28 -14.16
N ALA A 140 -12.51 13.07 -14.75
CA ALA A 140 -13.74 12.34 -15.06
C ALA A 140 -14.45 11.80 -13.80
N LYS A 141 -13.77 11.77 -12.65
CA LYS A 141 -14.27 11.24 -11.37
C LYS A 141 -14.87 9.84 -11.47
N THR A 142 -14.42 9.07 -12.46
CA THR A 142 -15.00 7.78 -12.84
C THR A 142 -13.88 6.82 -13.14
N GLY A 143 -14.02 5.56 -12.72
CA GLY A 143 -13.06 4.50 -13.01
C GLY A 143 -13.58 3.14 -12.58
N TRP A 144 -12.75 2.12 -12.76
CA TRP A 144 -13.08 0.72 -12.49
C TRP A 144 -12.38 0.23 -11.23
N VAL A 145 -13.12 -0.49 -10.39
CA VAL A 145 -12.59 -1.16 -9.21
C VAL A 145 -12.68 -2.66 -9.43
N TYR A 146 -11.51 -3.29 -9.46
CA TYR A 146 -11.33 -4.71 -9.75
C TYR A 146 -11.28 -5.51 -8.46
N GLU A 147 -11.96 -6.66 -8.45
CA GLU A 147 -11.96 -7.63 -7.35
C GLU A 147 -10.98 -8.76 -7.66
N ILE A 148 -9.96 -8.94 -6.82
CA ILE A 148 -8.79 -9.79 -7.10
C ILE A 148 -8.61 -10.82 -5.98
N TYR A 149 -8.42 -12.08 -6.37
CA TYR A 149 -8.15 -13.23 -5.48
C TYR A 149 -6.81 -13.85 -5.86
N ALA A 150 -5.72 -13.13 -5.63
CA ALA A 150 -4.36 -13.57 -5.94
C ALA A 150 -3.63 -14.01 -4.67
N PRO A 151 -2.91 -15.13 -4.67
CA PRO A 151 -2.02 -15.50 -3.56
C PRO A 151 -0.75 -14.64 -3.51
N GLY A 152 -0.12 -14.55 -2.35
CA GLY A 152 1.11 -13.76 -2.19
C GLY A 152 0.85 -12.26 -2.29
N GLY A 153 1.85 -11.56 -2.83
CA GLY A 153 1.94 -10.10 -2.80
C GLY A 153 2.63 -9.63 -1.52
N ILE A 154 3.37 -8.53 -1.63
CA ILE A 154 4.09 -7.91 -0.52
C ILE A 154 3.09 -7.07 0.26
N ASP A 155 2.91 -7.35 1.54
CA ASP A 155 2.21 -6.44 2.45
C ASP A 155 3.14 -5.25 2.75
N VAL A 156 2.80 -4.10 2.17
CA VAL A 156 3.63 -2.89 2.25
C VAL A 156 3.73 -2.42 3.70
N ASN A 157 2.65 -2.50 4.46
CA ASN A 157 2.63 -2.02 5.84
C ASN A 157 3.45 -2.94 6.74
N ALA A 158 3.31 -4.25 6.61
CA ALA A 158 4.12 -5.22 7.35
C ALA A 158 5.61 -5.05 7.04
N THR A 159 5.95 -4.90 5.75
CA THR A 159 7.33 -4.68 5.31
C THR A 159 7.89 -3.36 5.82
N ALA A 160 7.10 -2.28 5.73
CA ALA A 160 7.50 -0.97 6.23
C ALA A 160 7.72 -0.98 7.75
N HIS A 161 6.84 -1.63 8.52
CA HIS A 161 7.00 -1.74 9.97
C HIS A 161 8.24 -2.54 10.36
N LEU A 162 8.50 -3.67 9.70
CA LEU A 162 9.68 -4.48 9.97
C LEU A 162 10.97 -3.71 9.70
N ASN A 163 11.02 -2.97 8.59
CA ASN A 163 12.21 -2.26 8.15
C ASN A 163 12.28 -0.79 8.60
N THR A 164 11.31 -0.32 9.39
CA THR A 164 11.21 1.09 9.83
C THR A 164 11.16 2.09 8.65
N TYR A 165 10.50 1.72 7.54
CA TYR A 165 10.27 2.64 6.44
C TYR A 165 9.22 3.67 6.83
N ASN A 166 9.49 4.94 6.50
CA ASN A 166 8.53 6.01 6.73
C ASN A 166 7.83 6.37 5.42
N SER A 167 6.51 6.17 5.35
CA SER A 167 5.69 6.56 4.20
C SER A 167 4.40 7.25 4.65
N PRO A 168 4.01 8.37 4.00
CA PRO A 168 2.73 9.02 4.27
C PRO A 168 1.53 8.27 3.66
N TYR A 169 1.77 7.13 3.00
CA TYR A 169 0.78 6.38 2.22
C TYR A 169 0.45 5.00 2.80
N LEU A 170 0.92 4.65 4.00
CA LEU A 170 0.61 3.36 4.63
C LEU A 170 -0.91 3.16 4.88
N TRP A 171 -1.68 4.24 4.96
CA TRP A 171 -3.15 4.17 5.02
C TRP A 171 -3.79 3.56 3.76
N ASN A 172 -3.05 3.43 2.65
CA ASN A 172 -3.52 2.73 1.46
C ASN A 172 -3.73 1.23 1.71
N LYS A 173 -3.12 0.67 2.78
CA LYS A 173 -3.10 -0.76 3.08
C LYS A 173 -2.77 -1.58 1.84
N GLU A 174 -1.63 -1.25 1.26
CA GLU A 174 -1.23 -1.71 -0.05
C GLU A 174 -0.68 -3.13 0.01
N ILE A 175 -1.16 -3.96 -0.91
CA ILE A 175 -0.49 -5.20 -1.29
C ILE A 175 0.12 -4.98 -2.67
N ASP A 176 1.44 -5.03 -2.75
CA ASP A 176 2.17 -4.86 -4.00
C ASP A 176 2.46 -6.21 -4.66
N PHE A 177 2.29 -6.28 -5.98
CA PHE A 177 2.63 -7.43 -6.81
C PHE A 177 3.71 -7.07 -7.82
N PRO A 178 5.00 -7.33 -7.52
CA PRO A 178 6.07 -7.21 -8.50
C PRO A 178 5.78 -8.07 -9.75
N GLY A 179 5.82 -7.46 -10.94
CA GLY A 179 5.51 -8.14 -12.21
C GLY A 179 4.01 -8.38 -12.44
N GLY A 180 3.15 -7.91 -11.54
CA GLY A 180 1.71 -7.83 -11.72
C GLY A 180 0.92 -9.08 -11.36
N VAL A 181 -0.32 -9.14 -11.86
CA VAL A 181 -1.30 -10.18 -11.53
C VAL A 181 -1.98 -10.71 -12.79
N LYS A 182 -1.87 -12.01 -13.05
CA LYS A 182 -2.54 -12.70 -14.17
C LYS A 182 -4.07 -12.54 -14.10
N GLY A 183 -4.70 -12.45 -15.27
CA GLY A 183 -6.15 -12.24 -15.42
C GLY A 183 -7.01 -13.31 -14.73
N GLN A 184 -6.54 -14.55 -14.61
CA GLN A 184 -7.28 -15.63 -13.94
C GLN A 184 -7.58 -15.37 -12.45
N TYR A 185 -6.85 -14.45 -11.80
CA TYR A 185 -7.09 -14.06 -10.41
C TYR A 185 -8.05 -12.87 -10.28
N ILE A 186 -8.46 -12.26 -11.40
CA ILE A 186 -9.39 -11.13 -11.41
C ILE A 186 -10.81 -11.69 -11.58
N LYS A 187 -11.68 -11.50 -10.60
CA LYS A 187 -13.07 -12.00 -10.65
C LYS A 187 -13.97 -11.14 -11.53
N GLY A 188 -13.78 -9.83 -11.47
CA GLY A 188 -14.59 -8.86 -12.18
C GLY A 188 -14.19 -7.44 -11.82
N ALA A 189 -14.94 -6.48 -12.36
CA ALA A 189 -14.77 -5.07 -12.05
C ALA A 189 -16.11 -4.35 -12.07
N CYS A 190 -16.29 -3.40 -11.17
CA CYS A 190 -17.44 -2.49 -11.17
C CYS A 190 -16.97 -1.06 -11.43
N LYS A 191 -17.72 -0.34 -12.26
CA LYS A 191 -17.44 1.06 -12.58
C LYS A 191 -18.08 1.94 -11.52
N TYR A 192 -17.32 2.90 -11.01
CA TYR A 192 -17.80 3.85 -9.99
C TYR A 192 -17.62 5.27 -10.47
N HIS A 193 -18.55 6.14 -10.07
CA HIS A 193 -18.46 7.60 -10.18
C HIS A 193 -18.44 8.21 -8.78
N LEU A 194 -17.48 9.09 -8.49
CA LEU A 194 -17.43 9.84 -7.23
C LEU A 194 -18.49 10.95 -7.27
N THR A 195 -19.49 10.84 -6.40
CA THR A 195 -20.61 11.79 -6.33
C THR A 195 -20.36 12.90 -5.33
N TYR A 196 -19.68 12.60 -4.22
CA TYR A 196 -19.43 13.56 -3.15
C TYR A 196 -18.19 13.19 -2.34
N THR A 197 -17.48 14.20 -1.85
CA THR A 197 -16.47 14.05 -0.79
C THR A 197 -16.77 15.09 0.27
N ASP A 198 -16.97 14.63 1.49
CA ASP A 198 -17.20 15.49 2.64
C ASP A 198 -15.97 16.37 2.90
N PRO A 199 -16.10 17.70 2.95
CA PRO A 199 -14.96 18.60 3.06
C PRO A 199 -14.28 18.54 4.43
N GLU A 200 -14.97 18.08 5.48
CA GLU A 200 -14.46 18.02 6.85
C GLU A 200 -13.82 16.65 7.12
N THR A 201 -14.61 15.59 6.94
CA THR A 201 -14.21 14.22 7.26
C THR A 201 -13.42 13.54 6.14
N LYS A 202 -13.42 14.11 4.94
CA LYS A 202 -12.83 13.52 3.71
C LYS A 202 -13.42 12.17 3.30
N VAL A 203 -14.55 11.77 3.90
CA VAL A 203 -15.30 10.58 3.51
C VAL A 203 -15.92 10.83 2.13
N SER A 204 -15.82 9.84 1.25
CA SER A 204 -16.33 9.94 -0.11
C SER A 204 -17.50 8.98 -0.34
N THR A 205 -18.39 9.37 -1.23
CA THR A 205 -19.56 8.60 -1.66
C THR A 205 -19.46 8.34 -3.16
N TRP A 206 -19.78 7.12 -3.57
CA TRP A 206 -19.71 6.70 -4.97
C TRP A 206 -21.04 6.12 -5.44
N GLU A 207 -21.35 6.35 -6.70
CA GLU A 207 -22.39 5.66 -7.44
C GLU A 207 -21.76 4.51 -8.24
N GLU A 208 -22.34 3.31 -8.17
CA GLU A 208 -21.94 2.18 -9.01
C GLU A 208 -22.69 2.25 -10.35
N LEU A 209 -21.95 2.36 -11.45
CA LEU A 209 -22.49 2.51 -12.80
C LEU A 209 -22.69 1.16 -13.53
N GLY A 210 -22.32 0.05 -12.88
CA GLY A 210 -22.46 -1.31 -13.41
C GLY A 210 -21.16 -2.12 -13.35
N CYS A 211 -21.30 -3.44 -13.48
CA CYS A 211 -20.21 -4.39 -13.32
C CYS A 211 -20.02 -5.28 -14.54
N LYS A 212 -18.79 -5.78 -14.69
CA LYS A 212 -18.39 -6.80 -15.67
C LYS A 212 -17.76 -7.97 -14.92
N SER A 213 -18.15 -9.18 -15.29
CA SER A 213 -17.59 -10.42 -14.74
C SER A 213 -16.53 -10.99 -15.67
N ASN A 214 -15.45 -11.54 -15.10
CA ASN A 214 -14.42 -12.22 -15.87
C ASN A 214 -14.77 -13.70 -16.04
N ALA A 215 -15.12 -14.12 -17.27
CA ALA A 215 -15.36 -15.53 -17.58
C ALA A 215 -14.11 -16.42 -17.41
N GLY A 216 -12.91 -15.83 -17.42
CA GLY A 216 -11.64 -16.51 -17.20
C GLY A 216 -11.23 -16.60 -15.73
N PHE A 217 -12.06 -16.16 -14.78
CA PHE A 217 -11.74 -16.24 -13.35
C PHE A 217 -11.59 -17.70 -12.91
N ALA A 218 -10.38 -18.06 -12.49
CA ALA A 218 -10.02 -19.40 -12.09
C ALA A 218 -8.83 -19.36 -11.10
N PRO A 219 -9.01 -18.79 -9.89
CA PRO A 219 -7.91 -18.50 -8.96
C PRO A 219 -7.23 -19.76 -8.41
N TYR A 220 -7.89 -20.91 -8.49
CA TYR A 220 -7.39 -22.20 -8.02
C TYR A 220 -6.86 -23.09 -9.16
N LYS A 221 -6.86 -22.60 -10.40
CA LYS A 221 -6.32 -23.35 -11.54
C LYS A 221 -4.79 -23.42 -11.41
N ILE A 222 -4.27 -24.64 -11.33
CA ILE A 222 -2.84 -24.89 -11.21
C ILE A 222 -2.16 -24.62 -12.56
N ASP A 223 -1.18 -23.73 -12.56
CA ASP A 223 -0.27 -23.50 -13.68
C ASP A 223 0.95 -24.43 -13.53
N VAL A 224 0.90 -25.60 -14.18
CA VAL A 224 1.96 -26.63 -14.11
C VAL A 224 3.30 -26.08 -14.59
N ALA A 225 3.30 -25.15 -15.57
CA ALA A 225 4.52 -24.55 -16.08
C ALA A 225 5.14 -23.59 -15.06
N ALA A 226 4.32 -22.82 -14.34
CA ALA A 226 4.83 -22.06 -13.20
C ALA A 226 5.41 -23.01 -12.12
N LEU A 227 4.78 -24.17 -11.89
CA LEU A 227 5.18 -25.12 -10.83
C LEU A 227 6.54 -25.73 -11.09
N ALA A 228 6.89 -25.88 -12.37
CA ALA A 228 8.21 -26.29 -12.81
C ALA A 228 9.25 -25.15 -12.70
N ALA A 229 8.85 -23.90 -12.94
CA ALA A 229 9.75 -22.74 -12.92
C ALA A 229 10.16 -22.28 -11.50
N ALA A 230 9.41 -22.67 -10.47
CA ALA A 230 9.70 -22.33 -9.08
C ALA A 230 10.58 -23.36 -8.34
N ARG A 231 11.15 -24.34 -9.05
CA ARG A 231 12.06 -25.37 -8.53
C ARG A 231 13.49 -25.09 -8.96
#